data_AF-A0A450TF77-F1
#
_entry.id   AF-A0A450TF77-F1
#
_cell.length_a   1.000
_cell.length_b   1.000
_cell.length_c   1.000
_cell.angle_alpha   90.00
_cell.angle_beta   90.00
_cell.angle_gamma   90.00
#
_symmetry.space_group_name_H-M   'P 1'
#
loop_
_entity.id
_entity.type
_entity.pdbx_description
1 polymer ?
#
loop_
_entity_poly.entity_id
_entity_poly.type
_entity_poly.pdbx_seq_one_letter_code
_entity_poly.pdbx_strand_id
1 'polypeptide(L)' 'MNQDYYDSVDKMEKAGVSKEYIQGWMGGYVHNPKREEQRLTEAYEAGFEDGQNRDASNSGNWVGK' A
#
# COMPACT_ATOMS: atom_id res chain seq x y z
N MET A 1 -18.83 2.59 -1.55
CA MET A 1 -17.52 3.17 -1.19
C MET A 1 -17.05 2.44 0.06
N ASN A 2 -15.89 1.78 0.06
CA ASN A 2 -15.46 0.92 1.18
C ASN A 2 -14.71 1.76 2.22
N GLN A 3 -15.30 1.99 3.39
CA GLN A 3 -14.77 2.90 4.41
C GLN A 3 -13.39 2.46 4.93
N ASP A 4 -13.19 1.16 5.17
CA ASP A 4 -11.93 0.62 5.70
C ASP A 4 -10.75 0.92 4.77
N TYR A 5 -10.99 0.89 3.46
CA TYR A 5 -10.00 1.26 2.45
C TYR A 5 -9.59 2.73 2.59
N TYR A 6 -10.56 3.64 2.63
CA TYR A 6 -10.27 5.08 2.72
C TYR A 6 -9.60 5.44 4.04
N ASP A 7 -10.09 4.87 5.14
CA ASP A 7 -9.51 5.13 6.48
C ASP A 7 -8.08 4.61 6.57
N SER A 8 -7.77 3.48 5.93
CA SER A 8 -6.41 2.93 5.88
C SER A 8 -5.48 3.82 5.06
N VAL A 9 -5.91 4.25 3.88
CA VAL A 9 -5.11 5.14 3.01
C VAL A 9 -4.89 6.50 3.67
N ASP A 10 -5.94 7.12 4.22
CA ASP A 10 -5.85 8.41 4.91
C ASP A 10 -4.88 8.36 6.11
N LYS A 11 -4.92 7.28 6.89
CA LYS A 11 -3.95 7.07 7.99
C LYS A 11 -2.52 6.95 7.47
N MET A 12 -2.28 6.18 6.41
CA MET A 12 -0.95 6.00 5.83
C MET A 12 -0.40 7.31 5.24
N GLU A 13 -1.23 8.07 4.53
CA GLU A 13 -0.85 9.37 3.96
C GLU A 13 -0.49 10.38 5.07
N LYS A 14 -1.32 10.47 6.11
CA LYS A 14 -1.04 11.34 7.27
C LYS A 14 0.19 10.93 8.06
N ALA A 15 0.49 9.64 8.10
CA ALA A 15 1.68 9.10 8.74
C ALA A 15 2.97 9.31 7.92
N GLY A 16 2.87 9.81 6.68
CA GLY A 16 4.04 10.00 5.81
C GLY A 16 4.65 8.68 5.33
N VAL A 17 3.82 7.65 5.17
CA VAL A 17 4.20 6.36 4.58
C VAL A 17 4.59 6.55 3.12
N SER A 18 5.57 5.76 2.66
CA SER A 18 6.05 5.76 1.29
C SER A 18 4.91 5.69 0.28
N LYS A 19 4.94 6.57 -0.72
CA LYS A 19 3.92 6.61 -1.78
C LYS A 19 3.88 5.30 -2.56
N GLU A 20 5.04 4.66 -2.77
CA GLU A 20 5.10 3.37 -3.45
C GLU A 20 4.41 2.27 -2.64
N TYR A 21 4.60 2.25 -1.32
CA TYR A 21 3.89 1.33 -0.43
C TYR A 21 2.37 1.54 -0.46
N ILE A 22 1.90 2.78 -0.33
CA ILE A 22 0.46 3.10 -0.37
C ILE A 22 -0.14 2.66 -1.70
N GLN A 23 0.53 2.93 -2.82
CA GLN A 23 0.05 2.52 -4.13
C GLN A 23 0.03 1.00 -4.32
N GLY A 24 1.04 0.30 -3.80
CA GLY A 24 1.04 -1.16 -3.73
C GLY A 24 -0.17 -1.66 -2.97
N TRP A 25 -0.35 -1.16 -1.74
CA TRP A 25 -1.45 -1.54 -0.85
C TRP A 25 -2.82 -1.32 -1.47
N MET A 26 -3.04 -0.16 -2.07
CA MET A 26 -4.28 0.12 -2.79
C MET A 26 -4.52 -0.88 -3.93
N GLY A 27 -3.49 -1.18 -4.72
CA GLY A 27 -3.57 -2.15 -5.82
C GLY A 27 -3.86 -3.57 -5.35
N GLY A 28 -3.22 -4.01 -4.27
CA GLY A 28 -3.45 -5.31 -3.65
C GLY A 28 -4.87 -5.45 -3.08
N TYR A 29 -5.35 -4.41 -2.39
CA TYR A 29 -6.67 -4.39 -1.74
C TYR A 29 -7.82 -4.57 -2.73
N VAL A 30 -7.71 -3.96 -3.92
CA VAL A 30 -8.72 -4.06 -4.99
C VAL A 30 -8.43 -5.20 -5.97
N HIS A 31 -7.41 -6.01 -5.70
CA HIS A 31 -6.97 -7.14 -6.55
C HIS A 31 -6.64 -6.73 -8.01
N ASN A 32 -6.01 -5.56 -8.18
CA ASN A 32 -5.49 -5.18 -9.49
C ASN A 32 -4.29 -6.05 -9.88
N PRO A 33 -4.02 -6.23 -11.20
CA PRO A 33 -2.75 -6.78 -11.65
C PRO A 33 -1.58 -5.97 -11.09
N LYS A 34 -0.46 -6.66 -10.80
CA LYS A 34 0.79 -5.97 -10.46
C LYS A 34 1.22 -5.08 -11.63
N ARG A 35 1.91 -3.98 -11.29
CA ARG A 35 2.60 -3.12 -12.27
C ARG A 35 3.63 -3.93 -13.07
N GLU A 36 4.09 -3.33 -14.16
CA GLU A 36 5.18 -3.88 -14.96
C GLU A 36 6.43 -4.10 -14.10
N GLU A 37 7.15 -5.20 -14.33
CA GLU A 37 8.31 -5.63 -13.52
C GLU A 37 9.35 -4.52 -13.33
N GLN A 38 9.59 -3.70 -14.36
CA GLN A 38 10.53 -2.57 -14.33
C GLN A 38 10.13 -1.43 -13.39
N ARG A 39 8.87 -1.40 -12.94
CA ARG A 39 8.30 -0.36 -12.07
C ARG A 39 8.02 -0.89 -10.67
N LEU A 40 8.34 -2.15 -10.40
CA LEU A 40 8.27 -2.72 -9.07
C LEU A 40 9.40 -2.14 -8.21
N THR A 41 9.04 -1.75 -7.00
CA THR A 41 9.97 -1.33 -5.96
C THR A 41 9.69 -2.19 -4.73
N GLU A 42 10.67 -2.33 -3.85
CA GLU A 42 10.51 -3.09 -2.60
C GLU A 42 9.30 -2.60 -1.79
N ALA A 43 9.13 -1.28 -1.69
CA ALA A 43 8.00 -0.65 -1.02
C ALA A 43 6.66 -1.01 -1.68
N TYR A 44 6.59 -0.94 -3.02
CA TYR A 44 5.38 -1.31 -3.76
C TYR A 44 5.01 -2.78 -3.58
N GLU A 45 5.99 -3.68 -3.66
CA GLU A 45 5.73 -5.11 -3.53
C GLU A 45 5.25 -5.49 -2.14
N ALA A 46 5.90 -4.94 -1.10
CA ALA A 46 5.46 -5.11 0.29
C ALA A 46 4.04 -4.58 0.49
N GLY A 47 3.77 -3.35 0.01
CA GLY A 47 2.44 -2.77 0.06
C GLY A 47 1.40 -3.65 -0.65
N PHE A 48 1.72 -4.15 -1.83
CA PHE A 48 0.80 -4.96 -2.62
C PHE A 48 0.42 -6.29 -1.95
N GLU A 49 1.38 -6.98 -1.33
CA GLU A 49 1.11 -8.19 -0.55
C GLU A 49 0.24 -7.89 0.68
N ASP A 50 0.60 -6.86 1.44
CA ASP A 50 -0.15 -6.38 2.60
C ASP A 50 -1.59 -5.99 2.22
N GLY A 51 -1.74 -5.31 1.09
CA GLY A 51 -3.02 -4.91 0.51
C GLY A 51 -3.92 -6.09 0.16
N GLN A 52 -3.37 -7.15 -0.44
CA GLN A 52 -4.15 -8.37 -0.73
C GLN A 52 -4.71 -9.02 0.53
N ASN A 53 -3.96 -8.94 1.63
CA ASN A 53 -4.36 -9.45 2.93
C ASN A 53 -5.23 -8.45 3.72
N ARG A 54 -5.43 -7.24 3.19
CA ARG A 54 -6.12 -6.11 3.85
C ARG A 54 -5.49 -5.74 5.20
N ASP A 55 -4.18 -5.95 5.33
CA ASP A 55 -3.42 -5.61 6.52
C ASP A 55 -2.57 -4.38 6.22
N ALA A 56 -2.58 -3.37 7.09
CA ALA A 56 -1.75 -2.18 6.98
C ALA A 56 -0.78 -2.04 8.18
N SER A 57 -0.65 -3.08 9.01
CA SER A 57 0.18 -3.10 10.22
C SER A 57 1.66 -2.83 9.91
N ASN A 58 2.13 -3.27 8.74
CA ASN A 58 3.50 -3.12 8.28
C ASN A 58 3.83 -1.73 7.68
N SER A 59 2.82 -0.88 7.48
CA SER A 59 2.99 0.47 6.88
C SER A 59 3.95 1.36 7.66
N GLY A 60 4.08 1.16 8.98
CA GLY A 60 5.01 1.89 9.83
C GLY A 60 6.48 1.72 9.44
N ASN A 61 6.85 0.59 8.82
CA ASN A 61 8.22 0.34 8.35
C ASN A 61 8.59 1.16 7.11
N TRP A 62 7.63 1.85 6.51
CA TRP A 62 7.74 2.61 5.28
C TRP A 62 7.56 4.12 5.48
N VAL A 63 7.48 4.60 6.71
CA VAL A 63 7.43 6.04 7.02
C VAL A 63 8.77 6.70 6.65
N GLY A 64 8.70 7.79 5.88
CA GLY A 64 9.87 8.59 5.51
C GLY A 64 10.83 7.94 4.50
N LYS A 65 10.41 6.86 3.83
CA LYS A 65 11.16 6.17 2.76
C LYS A 65 10.61 6.51 1.38
#